data_AF-A0A1X7M7B3-F1
#
_entry.id   AF-A0A1X7M7B3-F1
#
_cell.length_a   1.000
_cell.length_b   1.000
_cell.length_c   1.000
_cell.angle_alpha   90.00
_cell.angle_beta   90.00
_cell.angle_gamma   90.00
#
_symmetry.space_group_name_H-M   'P 1'
#
loop_
_entity.id
_entity.type
_entity.pdbx_description
1 polymer ?
#
loop_
_entity_poly.entity_id
_entity_poly.type
_entity_poly.pdbx_seq_one_letter_code
_entity_poly.pdbx_strand_id
1 'polypeptide(L)'
;MASKSSLKAFREKVALIQMELRDRIESESAGLDASPEAVQSRRAQVFDPVTGFRFFVNTYFPHHVKHAATSELHEYLYDRLPQVVASPDSENEVIAAPRGEAKTTLGQQLFDLWCVVRELKKFIIIAFDTTEQAAESLEVIKAELEFNAGLSLDFPQACGQSRVWRIGCILTATGIKIEAAGQGKSLRGRKHG
;
A
#
# COMPACT_ATOMS: atom_id res chain seq x y z
N MET A 1 16.82 16.13 18.22
CA MET A 1 16.80 14.73 18.72
C MET A 1 15.46 14.52 19.41
N ALA A 2 14.67 13.54 18.99
CA ALA A 2 13.39 13.22 19.64
C ALA A 2 13.65 12.73 21.08
N SER A 3 12.87 13.20 22.06
CA SER A 3 13.00 12.77 23.45
C SER A 3 12.56 11.31 23.62
N LYS A 4 13.10 10.57 24.60
CA LYS A 4 12.66 9.19 24.89
C LYS A 4 11.14 9.10 25.13
N SER A 5 10.54 10.14 25.72
CA SER A 5 9.09 10.26 25.93
C SER A 5 8.33 10.34 24.59
N SER A 6 8.81 11.15 23.64
CA SER A 6 8.18 11.28 22.32
C SER A 6 8.24 10.00 21.49
N LEU A 7 9.32 9.22 21.57
CA LEU A 7 9.43 7.93 20.87
C LEU A 7 8.50 6.87 21.46
N LYS A 8 8.30 6.87 22.79
CA LYS A 8 7.34 5.98 23.45
C LYS A 8 5.92 6.31 22.99
N ALA A 9 5.52 7.58 23.06
CA ALA A 9 4.21 8.03 22.62
C ALA A 9 3.95 7.70 21.14
N PHE A 10 4.96 7.83 20.27
CA PHE A 10 4.82 7.46 18.87
C PHE A 10 4.59 5.95 18.65
N ARG A 11 5.30 5.09 19.40
CA ARG A 11 5.07 3.64 19.35
C ARG A 11 3.67 3.25 19.82
N GLU A 12 3.19 3.90 20.88
CA GLU A 12 1.82 3.71 21.38
C GLU A 12 0.80 4.13 20.33
N LYS A 13 1.00 5.28 19.67
CA LYS A 13 0.18 5.72 18.54
C LYS A 13 0.17 4.70 17.40
N VAL A 14 1.32 4.17 17.01
CA VAL A 14 1.43 3.16 15.95
C VAL A 14 0.68 1.87 16.33
N ALA A 15 0.82 1.42 17.57
CA ALA A 15 0.10 0.23 18.05
C ALA A 15 -1.42 0.42 17.99
N LEU A 16 -1.91 1.62 18.35
CA LEU A 16 -3.33 1.97 18.25
C LEU A 16 -3.81 1.97 16.79
N ILE A 17 -3.05 2.58 15.88
CA ILE A 17 -3.36 2.56 14.44
C ILE A 17 -3.46 1.11 13.92
N GLN A 18 -2.50 0.25 14.27
CA GLN A 18 -2.52 -1.15 13.85
C GLN A 18 -3.75 -1.91 14.36
N MET A 19 -4.12 -1.68 15.63
CA MET A 19 -5.31 -2.30 16.22
C MET A 19 -6.59 -1.85 15.50
N GLU A 20 -6.78 -0.55 15.30
CA GLU A 20 -7.96 -0.01 14.62
C GLU A 20 -8.06 -0.46 13.16
N LEU A 21 -6.93 -0.53 12.45
CA LEU A 21 -6.89 -1.01 11.07
C LEU A 21 -7.24 -2.49 11.00
N ARG A 22 -6.69 -3.30 11.91
CA ARG A 22 -7.00 -4.73 11.99
C ARG A 22 -8.50 -4.96 12.18
N ASP A 23 -9.11 -4.31 13.16
CA ASP A 23 -10.53 -4.46 13.45
C ASP A 23 -11.40 -4.08 12.23
N ARG A 24 -11.02 -3.01 11.52
CA ARG A 24 -11.70 -2.59 10.28
C ARG A 24 -11.53 -3.60 9.13
N ILE A 25 -10.32 -4.10 8.90
CA ILE A 25 -10.03 -5.06 7.84
C ILE A 25 -10.76 -6.38 8.08
N GLU A 26 -10.71 -6.89 9.32
CA GLU A 26 -11.33 -8.17 9.67
C GLU A 26 -12.86 -8.09 9.60
N SER A 27 -13.46 -6.95 9.97
CA SER A 27 -14.93 -6.75 9.94
C SER A 27 -15.52 -6.57 8.54
N GLU A 28 -14.73 -6.08 7.57
CA GLU A 28 -15.17 -5.79 6.20
C GLU A 28 -14.61 -6.81 5.18
N SER A 29 -14.13 -7.97 5.63
CA SER A 29 -13.58 -9.02 4.77
C SER A 29 -14.57 -9.50 3.71
N ALA A 30 -14.13 -9.49 2.45
CA ALA A 30 -14.98 -9.64 1.27
C ALA A 30 -15.58 -11.04 1.02
N GLY A 31 -15.28 -12.04 1.87
CA GLY A 31 -15.85 -13.39 1.73
C GLY A 31 -15.58 -14.05 0.37
N LEU A 32 -14.37 -13.89 -0.17
CA LEU A 32 -13.99 -14.35 -1.50
C LEU A 32 -14.04 -15.89 -1.63
N ASP A 33 -14.41 -16.37 -2.81
CA ASP A 33 -14.36 -17.80 -3.14
C ASP A 33 -12.91 -18.31 -3.13
N ALA A 34 -12.64 -19.31 -2.30
CA ALA A 34 -11.32 -19.92 -2.10
C ALA A 34 -11.02 -21.08 -3.06
N SER A 35 -11.92 -21.39 -4.00
CA SER A 35 -11.64 -22.39 -5.04
C SER A 35 -10.40 -22.01 -5.86
N PRO A 36 -9.52 -22.97 -6.20
CA PRO A 36 -8.32 -22.68 -6.98
C PRO A 36 -8.59 -21.94 -8.29
N GLU A 37 -9.71 -22.25 -8.95
CA GLU A 37 -10.15 -21.62 -10.20
C GLU A 37 -10.52 -20.15 -9.99
N ALA A 38 -11.25 -19.83 -8.91
CA ALA A 38 -11.61 -18.45 -8.59
C ALA A 38 -10.38 -17.62 -8.20
N VAL A 39 -9.46 -18.20 -7.41
CA VAL A 39 -8.18 -17.58 -7.06
C VAL A 39 -7.37 -17.27 -8.32
N GLN A 40 -7.21 -18.26 -9.22
CA GLN A 40 -6.47 -18.07 -10.46
C GLN A 40 -7.09 -16.98 -11.35
N SER A 41 -8.42 -16.96 -11.46
CA SER A 41 -9.16 -15.95 -12.25
C SER A 41 -8.98 -14.54 -11.68
N ARG A 42 -9.10 -14.35 -10.36
CA ARG A 42 -8.86 -13.04 -9.72
C ARG A 42 -7.42 -12.59 -9.87
N ARG A 43 -6.45 -13.48 -9.66
CA ARG A 43 -5.03 -13.19 -9.88
C ARG A 43 -4.75 -12.75 -11.31
N ALA A 44 -5.35 -13.40 -12.30
CA ALA A 44 -5.20 -13.02 -13.72
C ALA A 44 -5.71 -11.59 -13.96
N GLN A 45 -6.86 -11.22 -13.38
CA GLN A 45 -7.41 -9.87 -13.48
C GLN A 45 -6.53 -8.83 -12.78
N VAL A 46 -6.00 -9.12 -11.58
CA VAL A 46 -5.06 -8.23 -10.89
C VAL A 46 -3.80 -7.98 -11.70
N PHE A 47 -3.35 -8.99 -12.45
CA PHE A 47 -2.14 -8.93 -13.28
C PHE A 47 -2.35 -8.25 -14.64
N ASP A 48 -3.58 -7.89 -15.00
CA ASP A 48 -3.84 -7.07 -16.19
C ASP A 48 -3.13 -5.71 -16.07
N PRO A 49 -2.35 -5.28 -17.08
CA PRO A 49 -1.55 -4.06 -16.99
C PRO A 49 -2.37 -2.77 -17.09
N VAL A 50 -3.64 -2.83 -17.49
CA VAL A 50 -4.50 -1.65 -17.70
C VAL A 50 -5.55 -1.57 -16.59
N THR A 51 -6.37 -2.62 -16.44
CA THR A 51 -7.51 -2.62 -15.52
C THR A 51 -7.20 -3.26 -14.18
N GLY A 52 -6.05 -3.92 -14.05
CA GLY A 52 -5.72 -4.74 -12.89
C GLY A 52 -5.63 -3.96 -11.59
N PHE A 53 -5.20 -2.69 -11.63
CA PHE A 53 -5.15 -1.85 -10.44
C PHE A 53 -6.55 -1.53 -9.92
N ARG A 54 -7.47 -1.13 -10.80
CA ARG A 54 -8.88 -0.89 -10.43
C ARG A 54 -9.52 -2.15 -9.88
N PHE A 55 -9.31 -3.29 -10.53
CA PHE A 55 -9.83 -4.57 -10.07
C PHE A 55 -9.30 -4.94 -8.68
N PHE A 56 -7.99 -4.80 -8.48
CA PHE A 56 -7.33 -5.04 -7.20
C PHE A 56 -7.94 -4.20 -6.07
N VAL A 57 -8.08 -2.89 -6.29
CA VAL A 57 -8.63 -1.97 -5.29
C VAL A 57 -10.05 -2.37 -4.88
N ASN A 58 -10.93 -2.62 -5.86
CA ASN A 58 -12.34 -2.93 -5.59
C ASN A 58 -12.56 -4.34 -5.02
N THR A 59 -11.60 -5.24 -5.20
CA THR A 59 -11.72 -6.64 -4.73
C THR A 59 -11.24 -6.81 -3.29
N TYR A 60 -10.10 -6.22 -2.93
CA TYR A 60 -9.46 -6.49 -1.64
C TYR A 60 -9.64 -5.38 -0.60
N PHE A 61 -10.11 -4.19 -0.98
CA PHE A 61 -10.16 -3.02 -0.09
C PHE A 61 -11.53 -2.35 0.01
N PRO A 62 -12.62 -3.11 0.24
CA PRO A 62 -13.97 -2.53 0.36
C PRO A 62 -14.06 -1.50 1.50
N HIS A 63 -13.25 -1.64 2.55
CA HIS A 63 -13.18 -0.72 3.69
C HIS A 63 -12.53 0.63 3.36
N HIS A 64 -11.73 0.71 2.30
CA HIS A 64 -11.17 1.96 1.80
C HIS A 64 -12.05 2.60 0.71
N VAL A 65 -12.78 1.79 -0.06
CA VAL A 65 -13.61 2.25 -1.20
C VAL A 65 -15.08 1.88 -0.99
N LYS A 66 -15.73 2.59 -0.04
CA LYS A 66 -17.12 2.32 0.38
C LYS A 66 -18.19 2.81 -0.59
N HIS A 67 -17.84 3.72 -1.49
CA HIS A 67 -18.78 4.33 -2.42
C HIS A 67 -18.57 3.79 -3.83
N ALA A 68 -19.64 3.28 -4.44
CA ALA A 68 -19.62 2.81 -5.82
C ALA A 68 -19.35 3.94 -6.83
N ALA A 69 -19.63 5.20 -6.45
CA ALA A 69 -19.30 6.37 -7.24
C ALA A 69 -17.83 6.75 -7.04
N THR A 70 -17.07 6.72 -8.13
CA THR A 70 -15.68 7.17 -8.22
C THR A 70 -15.62 8.65 -8.57
N SER A 71 -14.74 9.41 -7.92
CA SER A 71 -14.48 10.79 -8.33
C SER A 71 -13.62 10.84 -9.59
N GLU A 72 -13.60 11.99 -10.28
CA GLU A 72 -12.74 12.18 -11.47
C GLU A 72 -11.26 11.92 -11.16
N LEU A 73 -10.81 12.22 -9.93
CA LEU A 73 -9.46 11.90 -9.50
C LEU A 73 -9.24 10.39 -9.41
N HIS A 74 -10.22 9.63 -8.93
CA HIS A 74 -10.07 8.17 -8.83
C HIS A 74 -10.00 7.54 -10.21
N GLU A 75 -10.86 7.96 -11.14
CA GLU A 75 -10.78 7.51 -12.54
C GLU A 75 -9.42 7.85 -13.16
N TYR A 76 -8.94 9.09 -12.97
CA TYR A 76 -7.60 9.48 -13.43
C TYR A 76 -6.49 8.59 -12.85
N LEU A 77 -6.53 8.30 -11.55
CA LEU A 77 -5.51 7.48 -10.88
C LEU A 77 -5.58 6.01 -11.31
N TYR A 78 -6.78 5.47 -11.55
CA TYR A 78 -6.95 4.11 -12.05
C TYR A 78 -6.32 3.91 -13.43
N ASP A 79 -6.33 4.94 -14.27
CA ASP A 79 -5.74 4.88 -15.60
C ASP A 79 -4.24 5.25 -15.59
N ARG A 80 -3.88 6.35 -14.93
CA ARG A 80 -2.52 6.92 -15.00
C ARG A 80 -1.49 6.07 -14.27
N LEU A 81 -1.80 5.55 -13.09
CA LEU A 81 -0.82 4.84 -12.27
C LEU A 81 -0.34 3.52 -12.93
N PRO A 82 -1.22 2.69 -13.53
CA PRO A 82 -0.77 1.55 -14.33
C PRO A 82 0.12 1.93 -15.51
N GLN A 83 -0.20 3.02 -16.22
CA GLN A 83 0.64 3.53 -17.32
C GLN A 83 2.04 3.91 -16.84
N VAL A 84 2.15 4.56 -15.69
CA VAL A 84 3.44 4.98 -15.11
C VAL A 84 4.35 3.79 -14.82
N VAL A 85 3.82 2.67 -14.35
CA VAL A 85 4.63 1.46 -14.06
C VAL A 85 4.85 0.57 -15.27
N ALA A 86 4.01 0.68 -16.30
CA ALA A 86 4.19 0.00 -17.57
C ALA A 86 5.16 0.73 -18.52
N SER A 87 5.45 2.02 -18.27
CA SER A 87 6.39 2.79 -19.08
C SER A 87 7.78 2.14 -19.10
N PRO A 88 8.41 1.99 -20.27
CA PRO A 88 9.79 1.52 -20.36
C PRO A 88 10.80 2.56 -19.83
N ASP A 89 10.37 3.82 -19.73
CA ASP A 89 11.19 4.95 -19.30
C ASP A 89 10.91 5.35 -17.85
N SER A 90 11.77 6.22 -17.31
CA SER A 90 11.53 6.82 -16.00
C SER A 90 10.50 7.94 -16.10
N GLU A 91 9.36 7.74 -15.43
CA GLU A 91 8.26 8.72 -15.35
C GLU A 91 8.39 9.59 -14.11
N ASN A 92 8.12 10.90 -14.26
CA ASN A 92 7.97 11.83 -13.15
C ASN A 92 6.56 12.42 -13.19
N GLU A 93 5.75 12.09 -12.19
CA GLU A 93 4.34 12.49 -12.14
C GLU A 93 4.11 13.47 -10.97
N VAL A 94 3.37 14.55 -11.23
CA VAL A 94 2.94 15.50 -10.21
C VAL A 94 1.44 15.74 -10.36
N ILE A 95 0.67 15.37 -9.33
CA ILE A 95 -0.79 15.45 -9.35
C ILE A 95 -1.23 16.47 -8.29
N ALA A 96 -1.89 17.54 -8.75
CA ALA A 96 -2.54 18.52 -7.88
C ALA A 96 -4.03 18.22 -7.80
N ALA A 97 -4.57 18.05 -6.60
CA ALA A 97 -6.00 17.81 -6.44
C ALA A 97 -6.54 18.30 -5.07
N PRO A 98 -7.86 18.47 -4.89
CA PRO A 98 -8.46 19.07 -3.68
C PRO A 98 -8.32 18.22 -2.40
N ARG A 99 -8.39 18.83 -1.21
CA ARG A 99 -8.42 18.06 0.06
C ARG A 99 -9.66 17.14 0.11
N GLY A 100 -9.56 16.00 0.79
CA GLY A 100 -10.70 15.10 1.05
C GLY A 100 -10.91 13.95 0.04
N GLU A 101 -10.18 13.92 -1.07
CA GLU A 101 -10.38 12.91 -2.15
C GLU A 101 -9.63 11.57 -1.96
N ALA A 102 -9.21 11.23 -0.74
CA ALA A 102 -8.48 9.97 -0.45
C ALA A 102 -7.20 9.71 -1.30
N LYS A 103 -6.44 10.76 -1.65
CA LYS A 103 -5.26 10.66 -2.54
C LYS A 103 -4.17 9.76 -2.00
N THR A 104 -3.87 9.88 -0.70
CA THR A 104 -2.88 9.05 -0.03
C THR A 104 -3.29 7.58 -0.05
N THR A 105 -4.58 7.31 0.17
CA THR A 105 -5.12 5.96 0.14
C THR A 105 -4.96 5.35 -1.25
N LEU A 106 -5.55 5.96 -2.28
CA LEU A 106 -5.54 5.36 -3.61
C LEU A 106 -4.17 5.48 -4.30
N GLY A 107 -3.61 6.69 -4.36
CA GLY A 107 -2.42 7.00 -5.15
C GLY A 107 -1.08 6.62 -4.51
N GLN A 108 -1.08 6.22 -3.24
CA GLN A 108 0.13 5.74 -2.56
C GLN A 108 -0.11 4.40 -1.88
N GLN A 109 -0.99 4.29 -0.89
CA GLN A 109 -1.10 3.07 -0.08
C GLN A 109 -1.53 1.85 -0.89
N LEU A 110 -2.68 1.96 -1.59
CA LEU A 110 -3.22 0.85 -2.39
C LEU A 110 -2.40 0.60 -3.65
N PHE A 111 -1.82 1.66 -4.23
CA PHE A 111 -0.94 1.53 -5.38
C PHE A 111 0.39 0.84 -5.05
N ASP A 112 1.00 1.16 -3.90
CA ASP A 112 2.21 0.50 -3.41
C ASP A 112 1.93 -0.98 -3.14
N LEU A 113 0.77 -1.31 -2.55
CA LEU A 113 0.33 -2.70 -2.38
C LEU A 113 0.18 -3.44 -3.71
N TRP A 114 -0.41 -2.80 -4.72
CA TRP A 114 -0.52 -3.38 -6.06
C TRP A 114 0.86 -3.63 -6.69
N CYS A 115 1.79 -2.67 -6.54
CA CYS A 115 3.17 -2.82 -6.96
C CYS A 115 3.89 -3.97 -6.21
N VAL A 116 3.56 -4.18 -4.94
CA VAL A 116 4.09 -5.28 -4.13
C VAL A 116 3.59 -6.64 -4.63
N VAL A 117 2.28 -6.83 -4.79
CA VAL A 117 1.71 -8.13 -5.17
C VAL A 117 2.08 -8.55 -6.59
N ARG A 118 2.26 -7.57 -7.49
CA ARG A 118 2.73 -7.79 -8.88
C ARG A 118 4.24 -7.71 -9.03
N GLU A 119 4.96 -7.42 -7.95
CA GLU A 119 6.42 -7.21 -7.93
C GLU A 119 6.97 -6.18 -8.93
N LEU A 120 6.18 -5.14 -9.24
CA LEU A 120 6.51 -4.11 -10.25
C LEU A 120 7.64 -3.17 -9.81
N LYS A 121 7.89 -3.07 -8.50
CA LYS A 121 8.96 -2.26 -7.92
C LYS A 121 9.72 -3.10 -6.90
N LYS A 122 11.05 -2.95 -6.87
CA LYS A 122 11.90 -3.60 -5.85
C LYS A 122 12.16 -2.69 -4.63
N PHE A 123 12.07 -1.37 -4.81
CA PHE A 123 12.27 -0.40 -3.73
C PHE A 123 11.25 0.74 -3.85
N ILE A 124 10.48 0.94 -2.79
CA ILE A 124 9.46 1.99 -2.66
C ILE A 124 9.86 2.92 -1.52
N ILE A 125 9.81 4.23 -1.76
CA ILE A 125 10.06 5.25 -0.74
C ILE A 125 8.78 6.06 -0.55
N ILE A 126 8.25 6.05 0.67
CA ILE A 126 7.11 6.88 1.06
C ILE A 126 7.67 8.18 1.64
N ALA A 127 7.48 9.29 0.94
CA ALA A 127 8.02 10.59 1.33
C ALA A 127 6.89 11.58 1.67
N PHE A 128 6.79 11.95 2.95
CA PHE A 128 5.81 12.92 3.45
C PHE A 128 6.53 14.12 4.09
N ASP A 129 5.77 15.10 4.56
CA ASP A 129 6.32 16.26 5.25
C ASP A 129 7.13 15.84 6.49
N THR A 130 6.58 14.93 7.31
CA THR A 130 7.28 14.35 8.45
C THR A 130 7.57 12.86 8.30
N THR A 131 8.59 12.36 9.01
CA THR A 131 8.92 10.93 8.99
C THR A 131 7.84 10.12 9.70
N GLU A 132 7.22 10.70 10.73
CA GLU A 132 6.11 10.12 11.48
C GLU A 132 4.91 9.90 10.58
N GLN A 133 4.53 10.88 9.74
CA GLN A 133 3.44 10.73 8.78
C GLN A 133 3.73 9.66 7.73
N ALA A 134 4.94 9.62 7.18
CA ALA A 134 5.33 8.58 6.22
C ALA A 134 5.31 7.19 6.87
N ALA A 135 5.77 7.07 8.12
CA ALA A 135 5.73 5.83 8.87
C ALA A 135 4.29 5.40 9.17
N GLU A 136 3.41 6.32 9.60
CA GLU A 136 1.97 6.05 9.79
C GLU A 136 1.32 5.54 8.51
N SER A 137 1.66 6.08 7.34
CA SER A 137 1.16 5.57 6.06
C SER A 137 1.68 4.16 5.76
N LEU A 138 2.94 3.87 6.09
CA LEU A 138 3.50 2.52 5.96
C LEU A 138 2.81 1.51 6.89
N GLU A 139 2.33 1.94 8.05
CA GLU A 139 1.57 1.07 8.95
C GLU A 139 0.23 0.63 8.32
N VAL A 140 -0.40 1.44 7.47
CA VAL A 140 -1.58 1.03 6.69
C VAL A 140 -1.23 -0.13 5.75
N ILE A 141 -0.15 0.00 4.97
CA ILE A 141 0.32 -1.07 4.07
C ILE A 141 0.62 -2.35 4.84
N LYS A 142 1.29 -2.23 6.01
CA LYS A 142 1.59 -3.39 6.86
C LYS A 142 0.32 -4.09 7.33
N ALA A 143 -0.67 -3.33 7.79
CA ALA A 143 -1.93 -3.90 8.26
C ALA A 143 -2.64 -4.70 7.16
N GLU A 144 -2.65 -4.18 5.93
CA GLU A 144 -3.22 -4.92 4.78
C GLU A 144 -2.44 -6.21 4.49
N LEU A 145 -1.10 -6.15 4.47
CA LEU A 145 -0.28 -7.35 4.22
C LEU A 145 -0.37 -8.39 5.35
N GLU A 146 -0.74 -7.99 6.56
CA GLU A 146 -0.83 -8.88 7.73
C GLU A 146 -2.23 -9.45 7.93
N PHE A 147 -3.27 -8.64 7.75
CA PHE A 147 -4.63 -8.98 8.20
C PHE A 147 -5.66 -9.13 7.08
N ASN A 148 -5.35 -8.70 5.85
CA ASN A 148 -6.30 -8.80 4.75
C ASN A 148 -6.39 -10.26 4.25
N ALA A 149 -7.45 -10.96 4.65
CA ALA A 149 -7.66 -12.36 4.31
C ALA A 149 -7.78 -12.60 2.79
N GLY A 150 -8.37 -11.65 2.05
CA GLY A 150 -8.49 -11.74 0.60
C GLY A 150 -7.13 -11.63 -0.10
N LEU A 151 -6.28 -10.71 0.34
CA LEU A 151 -4.89 -10.63 -0.14
C LEU A 151 -4.09 -11.87 0.22
N SER A 152 -4.23 -12.38 1.44
CA SER A 152 -3.51 -13.59 1.88
C SER A 152 -3.94 -14.84 1.10
N LEU A 153 -5.23 -14.93 0.77
CA LEU A 153 -5.78 -16.00 -0.06
C LEU A 153 -5.18 -15.99 -1.48
N ASP A 154 -5.17 -14.83 -2.13
CA ASP A 154 -4.77 -14.75 -3.54
C ASP A 154 -3.27 -14.49 -3.73
N PHE A 155 -2.59 -13.85 -2.77
CA PHE A 155 -1.18 -13.47 -2.82
C PHE A 155 -0.43 -13.81 -1.51
N PRO A 156 -0.43 -15.09 -1.09
CA PRO A 156 0.22 -15.49 0.16
C PRO A 156 1.71 -15.17 0.19
N GLN A 157 2.38 -15.11 -0.97
CA GLN A 157 3.79 -14.77 -1.09
C GLN A 157 4.10 -13.29 -0.75
N ALA A 158 3.12 -12.40 -0.87
CA ALA A 158 3.29 -10.98 -0.58
C ALA A 158 2.93 -10.64 0.89
N CYS A 159 2.15 -11.50 1.53
CA CYS A 159 1.55 -11.26 2.84
C CYS A 159 2.42 -11.80 3.99
N GLY A 160 2.15 -11.29 5.19
CA GLY A 160 2.83 -11.66 6.43
C GLY A 160 4.12 -10.88 6.68
N GLN A 161 4.60 -10.99 7.93
CA GLN A 161 5.82 -10.32 8.37
C GLN A 161 7.06 -11.08 7.86
N SER A 162 8.05 -10.35 7.37
CA SER A 162 9.36 -10.90 6.99
C SER A 162 10.48 -10.52 7.96
N ARG A 163 11.74 -10.84 7.61
CA ARG A 163 12.94 -10.51 8.38
C ARG A 163 13.11 -9.02 8.75
N VAL A 164 12.55 -8.09 7.96
CA VAL A 164 12.55 -6.66 8.30
C VAL A 164 11.11 -6.19 8.34
N TRP A 165 10.61 -5.94 9.55
CA TRP A 165 9.24 -5.50 9.77
C TRP A 165 9.17 -4.53 10.96
N ARG A 166 9.59 -3.28 10.75
CA ARG A 166 9.69 -2.27 11.81
C ARG A 166 9.08 -0.94 11.36
N ILE A 167 8.80 -0.07 12.33
CA ILE A 167 8.29 1.27 12.06
C ILE A 167 9.22 1.99 11.08
N GLY A 168 8.63 2.45 9.98
CA GLY A 168 9.31 3.21 8.93
C GLY A 168 10.16 2.37 7.94
N CYS A 169 10.24 1.05 8.06
CA CYS A 169 10.92 0.21 7.07
C CYS A 169 10.48 -1.25 7.13
N ILE A 170 10.04 -1.78 6.00
CA ILE A 170 9.75 -3.21 5.82
C ILE A 170 10.47 -3.78 4.60
N LEU A 171 10.61 -5.10 4.62
CA LEU A 171 10.95 -5.92 3.45
C LEU A 171 9.84 -6.97 3.32
N THR A 172 9.31 -7.19 2.13
CA THR A 172 8.34 -8.28 1.89
C THR A 172 9.07 -9.62 1.73
N ALA A 173 8.35 -10.74 1.80
CA ALA A 173 8.94 -12.06 1.54
C ALA A 173 9.46 -12.20 0.09
N THR A 174 8.84 -11.50 -0.87
CA THR A 174 9.31 -11.37 -2.27
C THR A 174 10.49 -10.41 -2.46
N GLY A 175 11.03 -9.85 -1.36
CA GLY A 175 12.23 -9.02 -1.40
C GLY A 175 12.00 -7.57 -1.81
N ILE A 176 10.76 -7.06 -1.74
CA ILE A 176 10.43 -5.66 -2.02
C ILE A 176 10.61 -4.85 -0.75
N LYS A 177 11.42 -3.79 -0.80
CA LYS A 177 11.65 -2.91 0.34
C LYS A 177 10.74 -1.69 0.27
N ILE A 178 10.12 -1.33 1.39
CA ILE A 178 9.37 -0.08 1.54
C ILE A 178 9.94 0.71 2.71
N GLU A 179 10.29 1.96 2.48
CA GLU A 179 10.96 2.81 3.48
C GLU A 179 10.29 4.18 3.60
N ALA A 180 10.03 4.61 4.83
CA ALA A 180 9.49 5.94 5.12
C ALA A 180 10.62 6.98 5.18
N ALA A 181 10.36 8.16 4.62
CA ALA A 181 11.23 9.32 4.68
C ALA A 181 10.41 10.59 4.93
N GLY A 182 10.95 11.49 5.75
CA GLY A 182 10.40 12.84 5.96
C GLY A 182 11.38 13.92 5.53
N GLN A 183 10.96 15.18 5.65
CA GLN A 183 11.81 16.33 5.35
C GLN A 183 13.16 16.29 6.09
N GLY A 184 14.21 16.75 5.41
CA GLY A 184 15.57 16.83 5.96
C GLY A 184 16.36 15.51 5.99
N LYS A 185 15.75 14.38 5.61
CA LYS A 185 16.47 13.11 5.45
C LYS A 185 17.02 12.99 4.03
N SER A 186 18.30 12.65 3.90
CA SER A 186 18.87 12.34 2.58
C SER A 186 18.18 11.12 1.98
N LEU A 187 17.63 11.29 0.77
CA LEU A 187 17.19 10.21 -0.10
C LEU A 187 18.36 9.67 -0.94
N ARG A 188 19.37 10.51 -1.21
CA ARG A 188 20.58 10.12 -1.95
C ARG A 188 21.32 9.01 -1.22
N GLY A 189 21.74 7.99 -1.98
CA GLY A 189 22.51 6.86 -1.47
C GLY A 189 21.67 5.69 -0.94
N ARG A 190 20.34 5.85 -0.81
CA ARG A 190 19.46 4.72 -0.49
C ARG A 190 19.33 3.82 -1.72
N LYS A 191 19.62 2.54 -1.56
CA LYS A 191 19.56 1.52 -2.61
C LYS A 191 18.97 0.23 -2.05
N HIS A 192 18.26 -0.50 -2.90
CA HIS A 192 17.79 -1.85 -2.64
C HIS A 192 17.43 -2.49 -3.97
N GLY A 193 18.00 -3.66 -4.24
CA GLY A 193 18.06 -4.23 -5.59
C GLY A 193 19.37 -3.87 -6.27
#